data_AF-A0A945A2X0-F1
#
_entry.id   AF-A0A945A2X0-F1
#
_cell.length_a   1.000
_cell.length_b   1.000
_cell.length_c   1.000
_cell.angle_alpha   90.00
_cell.angle_beta   90.00
_cell.angle_gamma   90.00
#
_symmetry.space_group_name_H-M   'P 1'
#
loop_
_entity.id
_entity.type
_entity.pdbx_description
1 polymer ?
#
loop_
_entity_poly.entity_id
_entity_poly.type
_entity_poly.pdbx_seq_one_letter_code
_entity_poly.pdbx_strand_id
1 'polypeptide(L)'
;MSLLRWRTRAALVLTLVFAVLGTSTALAHEGRDVGDYNFVVGFINEPAVEGMLNGVSLRVTSLIVEEEDHSDHDAGMDMGDGMAMSGDIDLVSHGGVFVDELAAGASYEFMFNHDYENLTVPFHAHPIETQGSIMVGHEGADVAEVVVEIHENGFQPAMVMIKAGTTVKFENHMSEATVVMSGPLGDAAPADIAPTPANVVLGITTLQVEVTHVASSVAQVMDLKEAWNSPGQYKSEFIPTSPGAYNFRFFGEIDGQVVDESFESSNTTFDEVTPANEIQFPVQLAAPREIENAARGALDAATTAGTDASDASDSASTATLLGIVALILGLLGLVMGGLAFQRSGKKA
;
A
#
# COMPACT_ATOMS: atom_id res chain seq x y z
N MET A 1 34.33 -13.76 -41.94
CA MET A 1 34.43 -13.25 -40.55
C MET A 1 33.34 -12.19 -40.36
N SER A 2 32.06 -12.57 -40.34
CA SER A 2 31.25 -13.07 -39.20
C SER A 2 30.43 -11.94 -38.56
N LEU A 3 29.29 -11.62 -39.20
CA LEU A 3 28.15 -10.93 -38.58
C LEU A 3 27.63 -11.68 -37.34
N LEU A 4 27.87 -13.00 -37.28
CA LEU A 4 27.55 -13.86 -36.13
C LEU A 4 28.36 -13.49 -34.88
N ARG A 5 29.61 -13.03 -35.04
CA ARG A 5 30.49 -12.57 -33.93
C ARG A 5 30.08 -11.23 -33.34
N TRP A 6 29.31 -10.42 -34.06
CA TRP A 6 28.84 -9.12 -33.56
C TRP A 6 27.58 -9.28 -32.71
N ARG A 7 26.68 -10.20 -33.11
CA ARG A 7 25.48 -10.56 -32.35
C ARG A 7 25.82 -11.23 -31.01
N THR A 8 26.83 -12.09 -30.98
CA THR A 8 27.27 -12.75 -29.73
C THR A 8 27.95 -11.78 -28.76
N ARG A 9 28.65 -10.75 -29.26
CA ARG A 9 29.27 -9.72 -28.42
C ARG A 9 28.25 -8.72 -27.87
N ALA A 10 27.24 -8.35 -28.66
CA ALA A 10 26.14 -7.49 -28.19
C ALA A 10 25.29 -8.19 -27.12
N ALA A 11 25.01 -9.48 -27.29
CA ALA A 11 24.31 -10.29 -26.28
C ALA A 11 25.11 -10.36 -24.97
N LEU A 12 26.42 -10.65 -25.03
CA LEU A 12 27.28 -10.73 -23.84
C LEU A 12 27.39 -9.41 -23.08
N VAL A 13 27.43 -8.26 -23.77
CA VAL A 13 27.44 -6.94 -23.12
C VAL A 13 26.10 -6.67 -22.44
N LEU A 14 24.98 -7.05 -23.06
CA LEU A 14 23.65 -6.89 -22.44
C LEU A 14 23.47 -7.78 -21.20
N THR A 15 23.98 -9.02 -21.22
CA THR A 15 23.96 -9.91 -20.05
C THR A 15 24.87 -9.41 -18.92
N LEU A 16 26.02 -8.82 -19.26
CA LEU A 16 26.93 -8.24 -18.26
C LEU A 16 26.38 -6.95 -17.65
N VAL A 17 25.65 -6.13 -18.42
CA VAL A 17 24.94 -4.95 -17.89
C VAL A 17 23.81 -5.38 -16.95
N PHE A 18 23.06 -6.43 -17.27
CA PHE A 18 22.03 -7.00 -16.39
C PHE A 18 22.61 -7.64 -15.12
N ALA A 19 23.87 -8.09 -15.14
CA ALA A 19 24.55 -8.64 -13.97
C ALA A 19 25.23 -7.57 -13.07
N VAL A 20 25.41 -6.35 -13.58
CA VAL A 20 26.00 -5.21 -12.84
C VAL A 20 24.93 -4.30 -12.24
N LEU A 21 23.70 -4.34 -12.76
CA LEU A 21 22.52 -3.82 -12.08
C LEU A 21 22.14 -4.82 -10.99
N GLY A 22 22.76 -4.68 -9.82
CA GLY A 22 22.51 -5.53 -8.67
C GLY A 22 21.02 -5.70 -8.41
N THR A 23 20.63 -6.89 -7.97
CA THR A 23 19.33 -7.14 -7.37
C THR A 23 19.20 -6.23 -6.15
N SER A 24 18.63 -5.04 -6.36
CA SER A 24 18.21 -4.18 -5.26
C SER A 24 17.05 -4.92 -4.64
N THR A 25 17.23 -5.40 -3.40
CA THR A 25 16.11 -5.86 -2.60
C THR A 25 15.24 -4.63 -2.40
N ALA A 26 14.12 -4.54 -3.13
CA ALA A 26 13.05 -3.64 -2.77
C ALA A 26 12.67 -4.01 -1.34
N LEU A 27 12.99 -3.14 -0.39
CA LEU A 27 12.58 -3.35 0.98
C LEU A 27 11.15 -2.83 1.05
N ALA A 28 10.25 -3.67 1.53
CA ALA A 28 8.92 -3.29 1.97
C ALA A 28 8.98 -2.04 2.89
N HIS A 29 10.00 -1.96 3.74
CA HIS A 29 10.12 -0.88 4.71
C HIS A 29 11.55 -0.31 4.79
N GLU A 30 11.67 0.99 5.01
CA GLU A 30 12.93 1.67 5.32
C GLU A 30 13.13 1.73 6.84
N GLY A 31 14.21 1.12 7.33
CA GLY A 31 14.65 1.23 8.73
C GLY A 31 15.73 2.31 8.91
N ARG A 32 15.55 3.24 9.86
CA ARG A 32 16.53 4.28 10.19
C ARG A 32 16.48 4.68 11.65
N ASP A 33 17.65 4.92 12.24
CA ASP A 33 17.77 5.45 13.60
C ASP A 33 17.42 6.95 13.64
N VAL A 34 16.58 7.33 14.60
CA VAL A 34 16.03 8.67 14.85
C VAL A 34 16.23 9.02 16.32
N GLY A 35 17.40 9.58 16.63
CA GLY A 35 17.83 9.83 18.01
C GLY A 35 17.90 8.52 18.81
N ASP A 36 17.14 8.44 19.91
CA ASP A 36 17.09 7.30 20.81
C ASP A 36 16.17 6.16 20.31
N TYR A 37 15.62 6.27 19.10
CA TYR A 37 14.66 5.32 18.54
C TYR A 37 15.13 4.79 17.18
N ASN A 38 14.62 3.62 16.78
CA ASN A 38 14.67 3.12 15.41
C ASN A 38 13.26 3.19 14.80
N PHE A 39 13.18 3.79 13.63
CA PHE A 39 11.95 3.93 12.84
C PHE A 39 12.00 2.96 11.68
N VAL A 40 10.97 2.15 11.52
CA VAL A 40 10.75 1.33 10.32
C VAL A 40 9.50 1.83 9.62
N VAL A 41 9.66 2.37 8.42
CA VAL A 41 8.66 3.15 7.69
C VAL A 41 8.31 2.48 6.37
N GLY A 42 7.03 2.39 6.05
CA GLY A 42 6.55 1.85 4.77
C GLY A 42 5.07 2.13 4.52
N PHE A 43 4.46 1.37 3.61
CA PHE A 43 3.01 1.37 3.43
C PHE A 43 2.33 0.33 4.35
N ILE A 44 1.04 0.52 4.65
CA ILE A 44 0.28 -0.47 5.44
C ILE A 44 0.12 -1.78 4.67
N ASN A 45 -0.25 -1.69 3.39
CA ASN A 45 -0.44 -2.83 2.50
C ASN A 45 0.51 -2.75 1.32
N GLU A 46 1.16 -3.85 0.98
CA GLU A 46 2.19 -3.88 -0.06
C GLU A 46 1.95 -5.00 -1.09
N PRO A 47 2.09 -4.69 -2.40
CA PRO A 47 2.47 -3.40 -2.97
C PRO A 47 1.37 -2.34 -2.74
N ALA A 48 1.78 -1.08 -2.56
CA ALA A 48 0.82 0.01 -2.48
C ALA A 48 0.21 0.25 -3.86
N VAL A 49 -1.12 0.19 -3.96
CA VAL A 49 -1.84 0.33 -5.23
C VAL A 49 -2.69 1.60 -5.19
N GLU A 50 -2.64 2.39 -6.26
CA GLU A 50 -3.49 3.57 -6.38
C GLU A 50 -4.99 3.22 -6.27
N GLY A 51 -5.77 4.10 -5.66
CA GLY A 51 -7.22 3.97 -5.54
C GLY A 51 -7.70 2.90 -4.54
N MET A 52 -6.79 2.15 -3.92
CA MET A 52 -7.10 1.19 -2.85
C MET A 52 -6.82 1.79 -1.47
N LEU A 53 -7.54 1.33 -0.44
CA LEU A 53 -7.27 1.73 0.94
C LEU A 53 -5.87 1.28 1.36
N ASN A 54 -5.06 2.23 1.83
CA ASN A 54 -3.71 1.99 2.30
C ASN A 54 -3.35 3.04 3.37
N GLY A 55 -2.07 3.32 3.59
CA GLY A 55 -1.65 4.38 4.48
C GLY A 55 -0.17 4.33 4.81
N VAL A 56 0.24 5.22 5.71
CA VAL A 56 1.56 5.20 6.34
C VAL A 56 1.61 4.07 7.37
N SER A 57 2.71 3.30 7.35
CA SER A 57 3.12 2.35 8.38
C SER A 57 4.39 2.88 9.06
N LEU A 58 4.37 3.02 10.39
CA LEU A 58 5.53 3.39 11.20
C LEU A 58 5.66 2.42 12.37
N ARG A 59 6.78 1.72 12.50
CA ARG A 59 7.15 1.01 13.72
C ARG A 59 8.23 1.79 14.46
N VAL A 60 8.08 1.90 15.78
CA VAL A 60 9.02 2.60 16.66
C VAL A 60 9.54 1.64 17.73
N THR A 61 10.86 1.48 17.79
CA THR A 61 11.55 0.77 18.87
C THR A 61 12.58 1.70 19.53
N SER A 62 12.77 1.54 20.85
CA SER A 62 13.79 2.22 21.62
C SER A 62 15.14 1.54 21.42
N LEU A 63 16.17 2.37 21.24
CA LEU A 63 17.57 1.96 21.21
C LEU A 63 18.21 1.99 22.61
N ILE A 64 17.50 2.56 23.59
CA ILE A 64 17.92 2.55 24.99
C ILE A 64 17.58 1.17 25.57
N VAL A 65 18.62 0.37 25.81
CA VAL A 65 18.50 -0.88 26.56
C VAL A 65 18.54 -0.52 28.05
N GLU A 66 17.43 -0.66 28.75
CA GLU A 66 17.48 -0.68 30.21
C GLU A 66 18.19 -1.99 30.62
N GLU A 67 19.31 -1.88 31.35
CA GLU A 67 19.95 -3.06 31.95
C GLU A 67 18.95 -3.69 32.93
N GLU A 68 18.36 -4.83 32.57
CA GLU A 68 17.50 -5.58 33.49
C GLU A 68 18.30 -5.97 34.75
N ASP A 69 17.94 -5.35 35.88
CA ASP A 69 18.34 -5.79 37.21
C ASP A 69 17.76 -7.19 37.45
N HIS A 70 18.60 -8.21 37.29
CA HIS A 70 18.30 -9.57 37.74
C HIS A 70 18.16 -9.59 39.26
N SER A 71 16.98 -9.23 39.78
CA SER A 71 16.62 -9.48 41.17
C SER A 71 15.83 -10.79 41.26
N ASP A 72 16.53 -11.85 41.64
CA ASP A 72 16.01 -13.15 42.11
C ASP A 72 14.70 -13.01 42.90
N HIS A 73 13.58 -13.55 42.41
CA HIS A 73 12.43 -13.88 43.25
C HIS A 73 11.97 -15.32 43.00
N ASP A 74 12.63 -16.24 43.71
CA ASP A 74 12.03 -17.47 44.22
C ASP A 74 10.96 -17.08 45.25
N ALA A 75 9.68 -17.26 44.93
CA ALA A 75 8.59 -17.25 45.89
C ALA A 75 7.41 -18.08 45.39
N GLY A 76 7.02 -19.05 46.20
CA GLY A 76 6.07 -20.10 45.87
C GLY A 76 4.68 -19.63 45.49
N MET A 77 4.08 -20.41 44.59
CA MET A 77 2.68 -20.30 44.22
C MET A 77 1.78 -20.68 45.40
N ASP A 78 1.09 -19.69 45.95
CA ASP A 78 -0.14 -19.85 46.74
C ASP A 78 -1.32 -19.41 45.87
N MET A 79 -2.23 -20.33 45.59
CA MET A 79 -3.40 -20.11 44.75
C MET A 79 -4.50 -19.44 45.59
N GLY A 80 -4.71 -18.15 45.36
CA GLY A 80 -5.76 -17.35 45.97
C GLY A 80 -6.81 -16.91 44.96
N ASP A 81 -8.03 -17.38 45.21
CA ASP A 81 -9.30 -17.22 44.52
C ASP A 81 -9.67 -15.79 44.05
N GLY A 82 -10.29 -15.71 42.87
CA GLY A 82 -11.35 -14.74 42.55
C GLY A 82 -10.96 -13.37 41.96
N MET A 83 -10.97 -13.26 40.63
CA MET A 83 -11.49 -12.08 39.94
C MET A 83 -12.12 -12.48 38.60
N ALA A 84 -13.43 -12.29 38.51
CA ALA A 84 -14.21 -12.40 37.29
C ALA A 84 -13.80 -11.32 36.30
N MET A 85 -13.44 -11.71 35.07
CA MET A 85 -13.40 -10.80 33.93
C MET A 85 -14.46 -11.26 32.94
N SER A 86 -15.56 -10.51 32.89
CA SER A 86 -16.48 -10.54 31.77
C SER A 86 -15.84 -9.71 30.66
N GLY A 87 -15.48 -10.36 29.55
CA GLY A 87 -15.03 -9.70 28.35
C GLY A 87 -15.22 -10.67 27.22
N ASP A 88 -16.21 -10.41 26.35
CA ASP A 88 -16.36 -11.11 25.09
C ASP A 88 -14.98 -11.19 24.42
N ILE A 89 -14.51 -12.42 24.17
CA ILE A 89 -13.25 -12.62 23.46
C ILE A 89 -13.53 -12.23 22.00
N ASP A 90 -13.15 -11.01 21.63
CA ASP A 90 -13.18 -10.55 20.25
C ASP A 90 -12.08 -11.28 19.46
N LEU A 91 -12.45 -12.48 18.98
CA LEU A 91 -11.58 -13.41 18.28
C LEU A 91 -11.25 -12.97 16.84
N VAL A 92 -11.65 -11.77 16.44
CA VAL A 92 -11.23 -11.10 15.20
C VAL A 92 -10.06 -10.12 15.45
N SER A 93 -9.74 -9.85 16.73
CA SER A 93 -8.77 -8.83 17.17
C SER A 93 -7.32 -9.27 17.33
N HIS A 94 -7.03 -10.57 17.46
CA HIS A 94 -5.70 -11.04 17.84
C HIS A 94 -5.21 -12.04 16.80
N GLY A 95 -4.26 -11.60 15.97
CA GLY A 95 -3.57 -12.44 15.00
C GLY A 95 -2.91 -13.63 15.71
N GLY A 96 -3.55 -14.80 15.59
CA GLY A 96 -3.17 -16.05 16.25
C GLY A 96 -3.84 -16.26 17.60
N VAL A 97 -4.82 -17.17 17.65
CA VAL A 97 -5.33 -17.81 18.87
C VAL A 97 -4.27 -18.71 19.53
N PHE A 98 -3.39 -19.28 18.71
CA PHE A 98 -2.29 -20.18 19.08
C PHE A 98 -1.17 -20.11 18.05
N VAL A 99 0.06 -20.35 18.51
CA VAL A 99 1.25 -20.55 17.70
C VAL A 99 2.24 -21.45 18.45
N ASP A 100 2.84 -22.43 17.78
CA ASP A 100 3.93 -23.23 18.35
C ASP A 100 4.87 -23.79 17.27
N GLU A 101 6.13 -24.02 17.64
CA GLU A 101 7.14 -24.70 16.83
C GLU A 101 7.24 -26.18 17.21
N LEU A 102 7.04 -27.05 16.22
CA LEU A 102 7.01 -28.49 16.37
C LEU A 102 8.22 -29.12 15.67
N ALA A 103 9.14 -29.68 16.45
CA ALA A 103 10.15 -30.59 15.91
C ALA A 103 9.50 -31.79 15.17
N ALA A 104 10.25 -32.46 14.30
CA ALA A 104 9.74 -33.65 13.60
C ALA A 104 9.22 -34.70 14.59
N GLY A 105 7.96 -35.11 14.44
CA GLY A 105 7.28 -36.05 15.34
C GLY A 105 6.77 -35.46 16.66
N ALA A 106 6.93 -34.15 16.90
CA ALA A 106 6.40 -33.48 18.08
C ALA A 106 4.91 -33.10 17.90
N SER A 107 4.25 -32.73 19.00
CA SER A 107 2.86 -32.31 18.98
C SER A 107 2.57 -31.14 19.91
N TYR A 108 1.60 -30.32 19.53
CA TYR A 108 1.08 -29.17 20.28
C TYR A 108 -0.42 -29.33 20.52
N GLU A 109 -0.91 -28.94 21.68
CA GLU A 109 -2.32 -29.08 22.06
C GLU A 109 -2.91 -27.72 22.42
N PHE A 110 -4.11 -27.44 21.91
CA PHE A 110 -4.86 -26.25 22.23
C PHE A 110 -6.32 -26.58 22.54
N MET A 111 -6.84 -26.08 23.66
CA MET A 111 -8.22 -26.33 24.09
C MET A 111 -9.14 -25.18 23.66
N PHE A 112 -10.13 -25.50 22.82
CA PHE A 112 -11.15 -24.54 22.40
C PHE A 112 -12.27 -24.52 23.44
N ASN A 113 -12.18 -23.64 24.43
CA ASN A 113 -13.22 -23.45 25.44
C ASN A 113 -14.52 -22.82 24.86
N HIS A 114 -15.49 -22.53 25.72
CA HIS A 114 -16.77 -21.91 25.31
C HIS A 114 -16.63 -20.52 24.67
N ASP A 115 -15.50 -19.84 24.86
CA ASP A 115 -15.29 -18.52 24.28
C ASP A 115 -15.11 -18.59 22.76
N TYR A 116 -14.78 -19.77 22.22
CA TYR A 116 -14.65 -20.01 20.78
C TYR A 116 -15.98 -20.44 20.12
N GLU A 117 -17.07 -20.59 20.88
CA GLU A 117 -18.31 -21.19 20.38
C GLU A 117 -18.94 -20.38 19.23
N ASN A 118 -19.33 -21.08 18.16
CA ASN A 118 -19.85 -20.53 16.90
C ASN A 118 -18.84 -19.74 16.07
N LEU A 119 -17.54 -19.92 16.31
CA LEU A 119 -16.49 -19.29 15.52
C LEU A 119 -15.80 -20.26 14.57
N THR A 120 -15.24 -19.69 13.51
CA THR A 120 -14.37 -20.37 12.58
C THR A 120 -12.96 -19.81 12.75
N VAL A 121 -12.04 -20.66 13.21
CA VAL A 121 -10.65 -20.32 13.45
C VAL A 121 -9.81 -20.86 12.30
N PRO A 122 -9.39 -20.02 11.34
CA PRO A 122 -8.44 -20.44 10.32
C PRO A 122 -7.09 -20.75 10.96
N PHE A 123 -6.30 -21.63 10.35
CA PHE A 123 -4.93 -21.90 10.76
C PHE A 123 -4.07 -22.29 9.56
N HIS A 124 -2.75 -22.18 9.69
CA HIS A 124 -1.80 -22.59 8.68
C HIS A 124 -0.47 -23.02 9.32
N ALA A 125 0.43 -23.60 8.52
CA ALA A 125 1.73 -24.05 8.99
C ALA A 125 2.84 -23.72 7.99
N HIS A 126 4.02 -23.38 8.52
CA HIS A 126 5.22 -23.09 7.75
C HIS A 126 6.21 -24.26 7.85
N PRO A 127 6.81 -24.72 6.75
CA PRO A 127 6.89 -24.03 5.45
C PRO A 127 5.84 -24.46 4.41
N ILE A 128 4.87 -25.31 4.76
CA ILE A 128 3.95 -25.91 3.78
C ILE A 128 2.93 -24.91 3.20
N GLU A 129 2.83 -23.70 3.77
CA GLU A 129 1.98 -22.59 3.32
C GLU A 129 0.58 -23.06 2.88
N THR A 130 0.00 -23.96 3.67
CA THR A 130 -1.34 -24.52 3.43
C THR A 130 -2.25 -24.07 4.56
N GLN A 131 -3.51 -23.76 4.25
CA GLN A 131 -4.50 -23.31 5.24
C GLN A 131 -5.47 -24.44 5.61
N GLY A 132 -5.75 -24.58 6.89
CA GLY A 132 -6.84 -25.37 7.45
C GLY A 132 -7.85 -24.51 8.20
N SER A 133 -8.92 -25.15 8.70
CA SER A 133 -9.98 -24.45 9.43
C SER A 133 -10.58 -25.31 10.55
N ILE A 134 -10.80 -24.69 11.71
CA ILE A 134 -11.49 -25.28 12.85
C ILE A 134 -12.80 -24.53 13.04
N MET A 135 -13.93 -25.23 12.92
CA MET A 135 -15.25 -24.70 13.21
C MET A 135 -15.68 -25.20 14.58
N VAL A 136 -15.90 -24.29 15.52
CA VAL A 136 -16.38 -24.61 16.87
C VAL A 136 -17.88 -24.36 16.89
N GLY A 137 -18.68 -25.39 17.15
CA GLY A 137 -20.13 -25.25 17.12
C GLY A 137 -20.83 -26.32 17.94
N HIS A 138 -22.16 -26.33 17.85
CA HIS A 138 -23.01 -27.28 18.57
C HIS A 138 -23.07 -28.66 17.89
N GLU A 139 -22.67 -28.72 16.62
CA GLU A 139 -22.58 -29.93 15.81
C GLU A 139 -21.10 -30.30 15.59
N GLY A 140 -20.68 -31.41 16.17
CA GLY A 140 -19.30 -31.91 16.15
C GLY A 140 -19.21 -33.27 16.85
N ALA A 141 -18.13 -34.01 16.61
CA ALA A 141 -17.91 -35.29 17.28
C ALA A 141 -17.81 -35.06 18.81
N ASP A 142 -18.46 -35.93 19.60
CA ASP A 142 -18.44 -35.86 21.06
C ASP A 142 -17.15 -36.47 21.61
N VAL A 143 -16.04 -35.83 21.31
CA VAL A 143 -14.69 -36.29 21.65
C VAL A 143 -13.96 -35.20 22.42
N ALA A 144 -13.20 -35.62 23.43
CA ALA A 144 -12.38 -34.72 24.24
C ALA A 144 -11.19 -34.16 23.45
N GLU A 145 -10.73 -34.90 22.44
CA GLU A 145 -9.56 -34.55 21.64
C GLU A 145 -9.77 -34.90 20.16
N VAL A 146 -9.28 -34.03 19.27
CA VAL A 146 -9.16 -34.27 17.83
C VAL A 146 -7.74 -34.03 17.39
N VAL A 147 -7.19 -34.93 16.57
CA VAL A 147 -5.84 -34.80 16.01
C VAL A 147 -5.89 -34.21 14.61
N VAL A 148 -5.02 -33.24 14.34
CA VAL A 148 -4.70 -32.68 13.02
C VAL A 148 -3.24 -33.01 12.70
N GLU A 149 -3.04 -33.87 11.73
CA GLU A 149 -1.70 -34.23 11.26
C GLU A 149 -1.19 -33.21 10.24
N ILE A 150 0.05 -32.78 10.39
CA ILE A 150 0.75 -31.87 9.49
C ILE A 150 1.68 -32.70 8.59
N HIS A 151 1.40 -32.70 7.29
CA HIS A 151 2.18 -33.40 6.26
C HIS A 151 2.75 -32.41 5.24
N GLU A 152 3.75 -32.83 4.47
CA GLU A 152 4.39 -31.99 3.43
C GLU A 152 3.40 -31.49 2.36
N ASN A 153 2.26 -32.16 2.21
CA ASN A 153 1.23 -31.86 1.22
C ASN A 153 -0.04 -31.22 1.84
N GLY A 154 -0.02 -30.84 3.12
CA GLY A 154 -1.14 -30.20 3.80
C GLY A 154 -1.55 -30.90 5.10
N PHE A 155 -2.76 -30.58 5.58
CA PHE A 155 -3.28 -31.09 6.84
C PHE A 155 -4.22 -32.28 6.66
N GLN A 156 -4.20 -33.21 7.61
CA GLN A 156 -5.15 -34.32 7.68
C GLN A 156 -5.74 -34.44 9.09
N PRO A 157 -7.03 -34.10 9.28
CA PRO A 157 -7.91 -33.40 8.34
C PRO A 157 -7.56 -31.91 8.19
N ALA A 158 -7.82 -31.33 7.01
CA ALA A 158 -7.66 -29.88 6.78
C ALA A 158 -8.83 -29.03 7.31
N MET A 159 -9.95 -29.67 7.65
CA MET A 159 -11.12 -29.01 8.21
C MET A 159 -11.69 -29.86 9.33
N VAL A 160 -11.87 -29.25 10.49
CA VAL A 160 -12.40 -29.93 11.69
C VAL A 160 -13.63 -29.18 12.19
N MET A 161 -14.69 -29.93 12.53
CA MET A 161 -15.81 -29.42 13.30
C MET A 161 -15.77 -30.00 14.72
N ILE A 162 -15.62 -29.14 15.72
CA ILE A 162 -15.51 -29.52 17.14
C ILE A 162 -16.59 -28.84 17.98
N LYS A 163 -16.82 -29.36 19.17
CA LYS A 163 -17.61 -28.68 20.19
C LYS A 163 -16.71 -27.79 21.05
N ALA A 164 -17.30 -26.78 21.68
CA ALA A 164 -16.64 -26.09 22.77
C ALA A 164 -16.26 -27.09 23.88
N GLY A 165 -15.06 -26.95 24.43
CA GLY A 165 -14.42 -27.87 25.37
C GLY A 165 -13.55 -28.95 24.72
N THR A 166 -13.45 -29.03 23.40
CA THR A 166 -12.59 -30.01 22.71
C THR A 166 -11.14 -29.49 22.59
N THR A 167 -10.16 -30.35 22.87
CA THR A 167 -8.75 -30.12 22.58
C THR A 167 -8.44 -30.50 21.14
N VAL A 168 -7.73 -29.63 20.41
CA VAL A 168 -7.15 -29.99 19.11
C VAL A 168 -5.65 -30.18 19.30
N LYS A 169 -5.17 -31.35 18.90
CA LYS A 169 -3.77 -31.73 18.91
C LYS A 169 -3.20 -31.65 17.50
N PHE A 170 -2.20 -30.82 17.29
CA PHE A 170 -1.44 -30.74 16.04
C PHE A 170 -0.22 -31.65 16.14
N GLU A 171 -0.07 -32.58 15.21
CA GLU A 171 1.08 -33.49 15.17
C GLU A 171 1.92 -33.23 13.92
N ASN A 172 3.22 -33.00 14.10
CA ASN A 172 4.14 -32.86 12.97
C ASN A 172 4.56 -34.24 12.45
N HIS A 173 4.01 -34.64 11.30
CA HIS A 173 4.35 -35.89 10.60
C HIS A 173 5.37 -35.69 9.47
N MET A 174 5.92 -34.47 9.34
CA MET A 174 6.99 -34.17 8.38
C MET A 174 8.36 -34.61 8.90
N SER A 175 9.34 -34.62 8.00
CA SER A 175 10.73 -34.95 8.33
C SER A 175 11.50 -33.81 9.01
N GLU A 176 10.98 -32.58 8.91
CA GLU A 176 11.60 -31.35 9.42
C GLU A 176 10.68 -30.63 10.41
N ALA A 177 11.22 -29.66 11.14
CA ALA A 177 10.44 -28.83 12.06
C ALA A 177 9.43 -27.94 11.32
N THR A 178 8.33 -27.61 11.98
CA THR A 178 7.26 -26.75 11.42
C THR A 178 6.70 -25.82 12.48
N VAL A 179 6.23 -24.65 12.05
CA VAL A 179 5.49 -23.74 12.93
C VAL A 179 4.03 -23.82 12.54
N VAL A 180 3.15 -24.17 13.50
CA VAL A 180 1.70 -24.15 13.32
C VAL A 180 1.13 -22.91 13.99
N MET A 181 0.25 -22.19 13.31
CA MET A 181 -0.36 -20.97 13.84
C MET A 181 -1.80 -20.80 13.38
N SER A 182 -2.63 -20.14 14.18
CA SER A 182 -3.98 -19.71 13.75
C SER A 182 -3.94 -18.36 13.05
N GLY A 183 -4.86 -18.15 12.11
CA GLY A 183 -4.92 -16.99 11.21
C GLY A 183 -5.02 -17.41 9.74
N PRO A 184 -5.57 -16.54 8.87
CA PRO A 184 -5.64 -16.80 7.43
C PRO A 184 -4.25 -16.82 6.80
N LEU A 185 -4.05 -17.70 5.82
CA LEU A 185 -2.89 -17.73 4.95
C LEU A 185 -3.11 -16.66 3.86
N GLY A 186 -2.45 -15.51 3.97
CA GLY A 186 -2.59 -14.40 3.02
C GLY A 186 -2.50 -13.01 3.64
N ASP A 187 -2.69 -12.91 4.95
CA ASP A 187 -2.00 -11.86 5.71
C ASP A 187 -0.55 -12.30 5.75
N ALA A 188 0.32 -11.58 5.04
CA ALA A 188 1.75 -11.80 5.14
C ALA A 188 2.08 -11.93 6.62
N ALA A 189 2.66 -13.07 7.01
CA ALA A 189 3.26 -13.17 8.33
C ALA A 189 4.07 -11.89 8.53
N PRO A 190 3.86 -11.13 9.63
CA PRO A 190 4.87 -10.18 10.02
C PRO A 190 6.16 -10.98 10.04
N ALA A 191 7.15 -10.55 9.27
CA ALA A 191 8.51 -10.99 9.52
C ALA A 191 8.71 -10.85 11.03
N ASP A 192 9.02 -11.98 11.65
CA ASP A 192 9.27 -12.15 13.08
C ASP A 192 8.02 -12.17 14.00
N ILE A 193 7.61 -13.38 14.45
CA ILE A 193 7.46 -13.56 15.91
C ILE A 193 8.88 -13.59 16.48
N ALA A 194 9.51 -12.42 16.44
CA ALA A 194 10.45 -12.08 17.47
C ALA A 194 9.62 -12.04 18.77
N PRO A 195 10.21 -12.38 19.92
CA PRO A 195 9.62 -11.91 21.19
C PRO A 195 9.28 -10.43 21.00
N THR A 196 8.15 -9.96 21.54
CA THR A 196 7.85 -8.51 21.64
C THR A 196 9.19 -7.84 21.93
N PRO A 197 9.78 -7.07 20.99
CA PRO A 197 11.10 -6.54 21.25
C PRO A 197 10.97 -5.79 22.56
N ALA A 198 11.81 -6.09 23.54
CA ALA A 198 11.71 -5.54 24.90
C ALA A 198 11.69 -3.99 24.93
N ASN A 199 11.84 -3.36 23.77
CA ASN A 199 11.99 -1.94 23.54
C ASN A 199 10.91 -1.35 22.58
N VAL A 200 9.73 -1.94 22.36
CA VAL A 200 8.68 -1.25 21.55
C VAL A 200 8.13 -0.01 22.27
N VAL A 201 7.92 1.09 21.54
CA VAL A 201 7.43 2.36 22.14
C VAL A 201 5.92 2.49 21.95
N LEU A 202 5.17 2.48 23.07
CA LEU A 202 3.71 2.48 23.08
C LEU A 202 3.13 3.86 23.39
N GLY A 203 1.88 4.11 22.97
CA GLY A 203 1.12 5.29 23.41
C GLY A 203 1.64 6.64 22.89
N ILE A 204 2.39 6.68 21.79
CA ILE A 204 2.80 7.94 21.16
C ILE A 204 1.56 8.68 20.64
N THR A 205 1.31 9.87 21.18
CA THR A 205 0.16 10.73 20.81
C THR A 205 0.56 12.09 20.27
N THR A 206 1.84 12.44 20.37
CA THR A 206 2.42 13.74 20.04
C THR A 206 3.09 13.79 18.68
N LEU A 207 3.28 12.63 18.03
CA LEU A 207 3.88 12.51 16.70
C LEU A 207 2.80 12.59 15.62
N GLN A 208 3.05 13.37 14.57
CA GLN A 208 2.20 13.48 13.38
C GLN A 208 2.99 13.08 12.14
N VAL A 209 2.28 12.80 11.05
CA VAL A 209 2.89 12.54 9.74
C VAL A 209 2.37 13.50 8.67
N GLU A 210 3.27 14.15 7.95
CA GLU A 210 2.97 14.86 6.70
C GLU A 210 3.26 13.92 5.53
N VAL A 211 2.22 13.61 4.76
CA VAL A 211 2.29 12.78 3.55
C VAL A 211 2.34 13.70 2.34
N THR A 212 3.39 13.57 1.53
CA THR A 212 3.61 14.37 0.31
C THR A 212 3.70 13.47 -0.91
N HIS A 213 2.89 13.73 -1.94
CA HIS A 213 3.07 13.08 -3.24
C HIS A 213 4.13 13.87 -4.04
N VAL A 214 5.31 13.27 -4.23
CA VAL A 214 6.54 13.94 -4.69
C VAL A 214 6.33 14.66 -6.02
N ALA A 215 5.73 13.98 -7.01
CA ALA A 215 5.55 14.54 -8.36
C ALA A 215 4.62 15.77 -8.40
N SER A 216 3.65 15.86 -7.49
CA SER A 216 2.69 16.98 -7.44
C SER A 216 3.02 18.03 -6.38
N SER A 217 3.90 17.70 -5.43
CA SER A 217 4.18 18.49 -4.23
C SER A 217 2.95 18.80 -3.37
N VAL A 218 1.84 18.08 -3.55
CA VAL A 218 0.66 18.17 -2.69
C VAL A 218 0.97 17.41 -1.40
N ALA A 219 0.79 18.09 -0.27
CA ALA A 219 1.06 17.56 1.06
C ALA A 219 -0.18 17.66 1.96
N GLN A 220 -0.32 16.70 2.88
CA GLN A 220 -1.35 16.70 3.91
C GLN A 220 -0.79 16.13 5.22
N VAL A 221 -1.03 16.86 6.32
CA VAL A 221 -0.77 16.36 7.68
C VAL A 221 -1.89 15.42 8.10
N MET A 222 -1.52 14.30 8.69
CA MET A 222 -2.42 13.26 9.17
C MET A 222 -2.00 12.78 10.56
N ASP A 223 -2.99 12.33 11.33
CA ASP A 223 -2.76 11.80 12.67
C ASP A 223 -2.31 10.34 12.60
N LEU A 224 -1.29 10.02 13.38
CA LEU A 224 -0.88 8.64 13.60
C LEU A 224 -1.73 8.01 14.70
N LYS A 225 -2.15 6.77 14.46
CA LYS A 225 -2.87 5.95 15.42
C LYS A 225 -2.11 4.66 15.63
N GLU A 226 -1.96 4.25 16.89
CA GLU A 226 -1.40 2.95 17.19
C GLU A 226 -2.24 1.86 16.50
N ALA A 227 -1.55 0.98 15.79
CA ALA A 227 -2.17 -0.11 15.06
C ALA A 227 -2.65 -1.15 16.07
N TRP A 228 -3.88 -1.60 15.85
CA TRP A 228 -4.48 -2.61 16.70
C TRP A 228 -3.71 -3.93 16.60
N ASN A 229 -3.45 -4.57 17.75
CA ASN A 229 -2.72 -5.83 17.86
C ASN A 229 -1.31 -5.79 17.22
N SER A 230 -0.68 -4.62 17.20
CA SER A 230 0.71 -4.44 16.77
C SER A 230 1.37 -3.41 17.68
N PRO A 231 1.78 -3.79 18.90
CA PRO A 231 2.41 -2.87 19.84
C PRO A 231 3.62 -2.17 19.22
N GLY A 232 3.71 -0.84 19.36
CA GLY A 232 4.77 -0.02 18.79
C GLY A 232 4.65 0.23 17.28
N GLN A 233 3.59 -0.25 16.65
CA GLN A 233 3.23 0.07 15.28
C GLN A 233 2.18 1.19 15.28
N TYR A 234 2.37 2.18 14.42
CA TYR A 234 1.50 3.32 14.21
C TYR A 234 1.15 3.39 12.73
N LYS A 235 -0.04 3.88 12.44
CA LYS A 235 -0.54 4.00 11.08
C LYS A 235 -1.37 5.26 10.86
N SER A 236 -1.38 5.73 9.62
CA SER A 236 -2.30 6.76 9.15
C SER A 236 -2.88 6.33 7.81
N GLU A 237 -4.17 6.02 7.79
CA GLU A 237 -4.87 5.48 6.62
C GLU A 237 -5.22 6.58 5.61
N PHE A 238 -4.95 6.32 4.33
CA PHE A 238 -5.38 7.14 3.21
C PHE A 238 -5.48 6.31 1.93
N ILE A 239 -6.18 6.83 0.92
CA ILE A 239 -6.21 6.20 -0.41
C ILE A 239 -5.23 6.97 -1.30
N PRO A 240 -4.10 6.39 -1.73
CA PRO A 240 -3.21 7.04 -2.69
C PRO A 240 -3.95 7.17 -4.03
N THR A 241 -4.22 8.38 -4.50
CA THR A 241 -4.96 8.58 -5.77
C THR A 241 -4.04 8.70 -6.99
N SER A 242 -2.73 8.72 -6.76
CA SER A 242 -1.69 8.87 -7.77
C SER A 242 -0.58 7.85 -7.51
N PRO A 243 0.03 7.27 -8.54
CA PRO A 243 1.16 6.38 -8.43
C PRO A 243 2.47 7.18 -8.36
N GLY A 244 3.55 6.48 -8.02
CA GLY A 244 4.90 7.02 -7.90
C GLY A 244 5.28 7.33 -6.46
N ALA A 245 6.30 8.17 -6.31
CA ALA A 245 6.94 8.40 -5.02
C ALA A 245 6.11 9.26 -4.06
N TYR A 246 6.14 8.86 -2.79
CA TYR A 246 5.59 9.57 -1.64
C TYR A 246 6.68 9.81 -0.59
N ASN A 247 6.65 10.98 0.05
CA ASN A 247 7.49 11.30 1.20
C ASN A 247 6.64 11.37 2.46
N PHE A 248 7.07 10.66 3.50
CA PHE A 248 6.50 10.69 4.84
C PHE A 248 7.42 11.46 5.77
N ARG A 249 6.96 12.59 6.27
CA ARG A 249 7.68 13.39 7.26
C ARG A 249 7.02 13.23 8.63
N PHE A 250 7.73 12.61 9.55
CA PHE A 250 7.30 12.45 10.94
C PHE A 250 7.82 13.61 11.76
N PHE A 251 6.94 14.30 12.45
CA PHE A 251 7.31 15.44 13.29
C PHE A 251 6.51 15.50 14.58
N GLY A 252 7.13 16.01 15.64
CA GLY A 252 6.54 16.09 16.97
C GLY A 252 7.56 15.77 18.05
N GLU A 253 7.12 15.10 19.11
CA GLU A 253 7.99 14.66 20.21
C GLU A 253 7.66 13.22 20.60
N ILE A 254 8.66 12.46 21.06
CA ILE A 254 8.51 11.15 21.72
C ILE A 254 9.33 11.25 23.01
N ASP A 255 8.70 11.03 24.17
CA ASP A 255 9.32 11.16 25.51
C ASP A 255 10.18 12.43 25.72
N GLY A 256 9.80 13.55 25.08
CA GLY A 256 10.52 14.83 25.14
C GLY A 256 11.69 14.98 24.15
N GLN A 257 12.01 13.94 23.38
CA GLN A 257 12.89 14.04 22.22
C GLN A 257 12.11 14.62 21.03
N VAL A 258 12.59 15.73 20.47
CA VAL A 258 12.02 16.32 19.25
C VAL A 258 12.35 15.42 18.05
N VAL A 259 11.33 15.12 17.25
CA VAL A 259 11.42 14.38 15.99
C VAL A 259 11.02 15.30 14.83
N ASP A 260 11.81 15.30 13.76
CA ASP A 260 11.50 15.94 12.49
C ASP A 260 12.28 15.25 11.37
N GLU A 261 11.77 14.11 10.91
CA GLU A 261 12.49 13.21 9.99
C GLU A 261 11.64 12.84 8.78
N SER A 262 12.25 12.81 7.60
CA SER A 262 11.59 12.52 6.32
C SER A 262 12.10 11.24 5.68
N PHE A 263 11.19 10.46 5.12
CA PHE A 263 11.41 9.18 4.45
C PHE A 263 10.71 9.20 3.09
N GLU A 264 11.47 9.06 2.01
CA GLU A 264 10.94 9.12 0.64
C GLU A 264 11.00 7.73 0.01
N SER A 265 9.89 7.26 -0.55
CA SER A 265 9.81 5.98 -1.26
C SER A 265 10.70 5.99 -2.50
N SER A 266 11.38 4.89 -2.77
CA SER A 266 12.29 4.74 -3.90
C SER A 266 12.64 3.27 -4.14
N ASN A 267 13.53 2.99 -5.09
CA ASN A 267 14.06 1.63 -5.30
C ASN A 267 15.06 1.16 -4.22
N THR A 268 15.47 2.03 -3.30
CA THR A 268 16.43 1.71 -2.22
C THR A 268 15.85 1.86 -0.81
N THR A 269 14.61 2.35 -0.69
CA THR A 269 13.91 2.59 0.59
C THR A 269 12.65 1.70 0.61
N PHE A 270 11.52 2.22 1.08
CA PHE A 270 10.21 1.59 0.91
C PHE A 270 9.63 1.83 -0.49
N ASP A 271 8.72 0.96 -0.92
CA ASP A 271 8.21 0.92 -2.29
C ASP A 271 7.34 2.14 -2.67
N GLU A 272 7.34 2.49 -3.96
CA GLU A 272 6.45 3.52 -4.53
C GLU A 272 5.03 2.97 -4.76
N VAL A 273 4.05 3.87 -4.87
CA VAL A 273 2.68 3.47 -5.22
C VAL A 273 2.62 3.03 -6.68
N THR A 274 2.08 1.83 -6.91
CA THR A 274 1.90 1.25 -8.23
C THR A 274 0.57 1.65 -8.88
N PRO A 275 0.52 1.80 -10.21
CA PRO A 275 -0.73 2.02 -10.93
C PRO A 275 -1.67 0.81 -10.85
N ALA A 276 -2.97 1.04 -10.67
CA ALA A 276 -3.95 -0.03 -10.52
C ALA A 276 -4.20 -0.73 -11.86
N ASN A 277 -4.07 -0.01 -12.97
CA ASN A 277 -4.29 -0.56 -14.31
C ASN A 277 -3.31 -1.69 -14.66
N GLU A 278 -2.14 -1.77 -14.02
CA GLU A 278 -1.15 -2.84 -14.23
C GLU A 278 -1.63 -4.20 -13.73
N ILE A 279 -2.47 -4.21 -12.68
CA ILE A 279 -2.98 -5.42 -12.04
C ILE A 279 -4.47 -5.68 -12.30
N GLN A 280 -5.13 -4.86 -13.13
CA GLN A 280 -6.54 -5.03 -13.46
C GLN A 280 -6.79 -6.14 -14.49
N PHE A 281 -7.81 -6.93 -14.23
CA PHE A 281 -8.32 -7.99 -15.10
C PHE A 281 -9.86 -8.07 -14.99
N PRO A 282 -10.61 -8.42 -16.06
CA PRO A 282 -10.17 -8.73 -17.42
C PRO A 282 -9.96 -7.51 -18.33
N VAL A 283 -10.45 -6.35 -17.91
CA VAL A 283 -10.33 -5.10 -18.66
C VAL A 283 -9.52 -4.15 -17.81
N GLN A 284 -8.42 -3.65 -18.38
CA GLN A 284 -7.64 -2.56 -17.79
C GLN A 284 -8.33 -1.23 -18.12
N LEU A 285 -8.74 -0.52 -17.07
CA LEU A 285 -9.38 0.78 -17.18
C LEU A 285 -8.34 1.88 -16.94
N ALA A 286 -8.51 3.01 -17.62
CA ALA A 286 -7.75 4.22 -17.32
C ALA A 286 -8.09 4.72 -15.91
N ALA A 287 -7.11 5.27 -15.20
CA ALA A 287 -7.33 5.81 -13.88
C ALA A 287 -8.25 7.05 -13.95
N PRO A 288 -9.10 7.30 -12.93
CA PRO A 288 -10.00 8.46 -12.93
C PRO A 288 -9.30 9.80 -13.22
N ARG A 289 -8.09 10.00 -12.70
CA ARG A 289 -7.27 11.20 -12.96
C ARG A 289 -6.88 11.35 -14.44
N GLU A 290 -6.64 10.25 -15.15
CA GLU A 290 -6.27 10.28 -16.57
C GLU A 290 -7.46 10.69 -17.42
N ILE A 291 -8.65 10.17 -17.07
CA ILE A 291 -9.92 10.56 -17.70
C ILE A 291 -10.19 12.04 -17.44
N GLU A 292 -10.00 12.52 -16.22
CA GLU A 292 -10.19 13.93 -15.89
C GLU A 292 -9.20 14.83 -16.65
N ASN A 293 -7.92 14.46 -16.70
CA ASN A 293 -6.89 15.19 -17.44
C ASN A 293 -7.21 15.24 -18.94
N ALA A 294 -7.63 14.13 -19.53
CA ALA A 294 -8.06 14.07 -20.93
C ALA A 294 -9.30 14.93 -21.18
N ALA A 295 -10.29 14.90 -20.28
CA ALA A 295 -11.50 15.71 -20.38
C ALA A 295 -11.20 17.21 -20.28
N ARG A 296 -10.32 17.62 -19.35
CA ARG A 296 -9.84 19.01 -19.23
C ARG A 296 -9.12 19.46 -20.50
N GLY A 297 -8.22 18.63 -21.03
CA GLY A 297 -7.52 18.94 -22.29
C GLY A 297 -8.47 19.07 -23.49
N ALA A 298 -9.48 18.20 -23.58
CA ALA A 298 -10.50 18.29 -24.62
C ALA A 298 -11.35 19.58 -24.50
N LEU A 299 -11.68 19.99 -23.28
CA LEU A 299 -12.43 21.22 -23.02
C LEU A 299 -11.61 22.47 -23.40
N ASP A 300 -10.32 22.50 -23.07
CA ASP A 300 -9.41 23.60 -23.41
C ASP A 300 -9.23 23.73 -24.93
N ALA A 301 -9.02 22.61 -25.61
CA ALA A 301 -8.95 22.56 -27.07
C ALA A 301 -10.26 23.03 -27.73
N ALA A 302 -11.42 22.61 -27.20
CA ALA A 302 -12.72 23.05 -27.70
C ALA A 302 -12.95 24.54 -27.48
N THR A 303 -12.52 25.07 -26.34
CA THR A 303 -12.63 26.51 -26.02
C THR A 303 -11.76 27.33 -26.96
N THR A 304 -10.51 26.90 -27.19
CA THR A 304 -9.58 27.54 -28.12
C THR A 304 -10.10 27.52 -29.57
N ALA A 305 -10.63 26.37 -30.01
CA ALA A 305 -11.24 26.28 -31.34
C ALA A 305 -12.47 27.19 -31.48
N GLY A 306 -13.25 27.36 -30.41
CA GLY A 306 -14.37 28.30 -30.36
C GLY A 306 -13.93 29.75 -30.51
N THR A 307 -12.89 30.17 -29.77
CA THR A 307 -12.33 31.53 -29.87
C THR A 307 -11.74 31.80 -31.24
N ASP A 308 -10.95 30.87 -31.79
CA ASP A 308 -10.35 31.01 -33.12
C ASP A 308 -11.42 31.13 -34.22
N ALA A 309 -12.51 30.36 -34.10
CA ALA A 309 -13.63 30.43 -35.04
C ALA A 309 -14.36 31.78 -34.96
N SER A 310 -14.56 32.33 -33.76
CA SER A 310 -15.13 33.66 -33.56
C SER A 310 -14.23 34.75 -34.18
N ASP A 311 -12.93 34.72 -33.90
CA ASP A 311 -11.96 35.70 -34.41
C ASP A 311 -11.85 35.66 -35.94
N ALA A 312 -11.88 34.47 -36.53
CA ALA A 312 -11.90 34.29 -37.97
C ALA A 312 -13.18 34.87 -38.60
N SER A 313 -14.33 34.66 -37.95
CA SER A 313 -15.63 35.21 -38.39
C SER A 313 -15.65 36.74 -38.35
N ASP A 314 -15.13 37.34 -37.27
CA ASP A 314 -15.04 38.79 -37.11
C ASP A 314 -14.08 39.42 -38.11
N SER A 315 -12.93 38.77 -38.35
CA SER A 315 -11.97 39.17 -39.37
C SER A 315 -12.57 39.12 -40.77
N ALA A 316 -13.32 38.06 -41.11
CA ALA A 316 -14.01 37.93 -42.38
C ALA A 316 -15.10 38.99 -42.57
N SER A 317 -15.87 39.28 -41.51
CA SER A 317 -16.90 40.33 -41.50
C SER A 317 -16.29 41.71 -41.72
N THR A 318 -15.19 42.01 -41.02
CA THR A 318 -14.44 43.26 -41.18
C THR A 318 -13.85 43.39 -42.59
N ALA A 319 -13.27 42.32 -43.13
CA ALA A 319 -12.75 42.30 -44.49
C ALA A 319 -13.86 42.52 -45.54
N THR A 320 -15.03 41.91 -45.33
CA THR A 320 -16.20 42.10 -46.20
C THR A 320 -16.67 43.56 -46.18
N LEU A 321 -16.75 44.17 -45.00
CA LEU A 321 -17.10 45.58 -44.85
C LEU A 321 -16.09 46.49 -45.56
N LEU A 322 -14.79 46.30 -45.34
CA LEU A 322 -13.73 47.07 -46.00
C LEU A 322 -13.77 46.87 -47.52
N GLY A 323 -14.03 45.65 -48.00
CA GLY A 323 -14.20 45.35 -49.41
C GLY A 323 -15.37 46.11 -50.03
N ILE A 324 -16.52 46.17 -49.36
CA ILE A 324 -17.69 46.94 -49.80
C ILE A 324 -17.35 48.44 -49.87
N VAL A 325 -16.71 48.99 -48.84
CA VAL A 325 -16.30 50.40 -48.81
C VAL A 325 -15.32 50.71 -49.96
N ALA A 326 -14.32 49.85 -50.18
CA ALA A 326 -13.36 50.00 -51.27
C ALA A 326 -14.02 49.96 -52.65
N LEU A 327 -15.00 49.08 -52.87
CA LEU A 327 -15.77 49.02 -54.11
C LEU A 327 -16.57 50.30 -54.36
N ILE A 328 -17.24 50.83 -53.33
CA ILE A 328 -18.01 52.09 -53.43
C ILE A 328 -17.08 53.24 -53.78
N LEU A 329 -15.94 53.38 -53.08
CA LEU A 329 -14.96 54.43 -53.34
C LEU A 329 -14.33 54.29 -54.74
N GLY A 330 -14.05 53.06 -55.18
CA GLY A 330 -13.54 52.79 -56.53
C GLY A 330 -14.52 53.22 -57.62
N LEU A 331 -15.81 52.89 -57.48
CA LEU A 331 -16.86 53.32 -58.40
C LEU A 331 -17.00 54.86 -58.44
N LEU A 332 -17.00 55.51 -57.27
CA LEU A 332 -17.00 56.98 -57.18
C LEU A 332 -15.81 57.60 -57.90
N GLY A 333 -14.62 57.03 -57.72
CA GLY A 333 -13.39 57.44 -58.41
C GLY A 333 -13.50 57.32 -59.93
N LEU A 334 -14.05 56.23 -60.44
CA LEU A 334 -14.30 56.02 -61.88
C LEU A 334 -15.27 57.06 -62.45
N VAL A 335 -16.38 57.32 -61.76
CA VAL A 335 -17.37 58.35 -62.17
C VAL A 335 -16.71 59.73 -62.24
N MET A 336 -15.98 60.12 -61.19
CA MET A 336 -15.28 61.41 -61.14
C MET A 336 -14.22 61.53 -62.23
N GLY A 337 -13.44 60.47 -62.48
CA GLY A 337 -12.45 60.43 -63.56
C GLY A 337 -13.08 60.56 -64.95
N GLY A 338 -14.19 59.87 -65.20
CA GLY A 338 -14.95 59.98 -66.45
C GLY A 338 -15.51 61.38 -66.70
N LEU A 339 -16.06 62.03 -65.67
CA LEU A 339 -16.54 63.42 -65.74
C LEU A 339 -15.40 64.41 -66.04
N ALA A 340 -14.22 64.21 -65.44
CA ALA A 340 -13.04 65.03 -65.72
C ALA A 340 -12.55 64.87 -67.17
N PHE A 341 -12.52 63.64 -67.69
CA PHE A 341 -12.14 63.34 -69.07
C PHE A 341 -13.09 63.98 -70.09
N GLN A 342 -14.41 63.90 -69.88
CA GLN A 342 -15.41 64.58 -70.72
C GLN A 342 -15.24 66.10 -70.75
N ARG A 343 -14.89 66.72 -69.62
CA ARG A 343 -14.60 68.16 -69.56
C ARG A 343 -13.33 68.53 -70.32
N SER A 344 -12.30 67.69 -70.27
CA SER A 344 -11.04 67.90 -71.01
C SER A 344 -11.24 67.86 -72.53
N GLY A 345 -12.07 66.94 -73.03
CA GLY A 345 -12.33 66.79 -74.46
C GLY A 345 -13.14 67.93 -75.11
N LYS A 346 -13.78 68.80 -74.32
CA LYS A 346 -14.52 69.97 -74.81
C LYS A 346 -13.67 71.24 -74.96
N LYS A 347 -12.38 71.20 -74.61
CA LYS A 347 -11.44 72.34 -74.70
C LYS A 347 -10.42 72.24 -75.85
N ALA A 348 -10.57 71.27 -76.75
CA ALA A 348 -9.84 71.19 -78.03
C ALA A 348 -10.78 71.60 -79.17
#